data_AF-A0AAV2IQ08-F1
#
_entry.id   AF-A0AAV2IQ08-F1
#
_cell.length_a   1.000
_cell.length_b   1.000
_cell.length_c   1.000
_cell.angle_alpha   90.00
_cell.angle_beta   90.00
_cell.angle_gamma   90.00
#
_symmetry.space_group_name_H-M   'P 1'
#
loop_
_entity.id
_entity.type
_entity.pdbx_description
1 polymer ?
#
loop_
_entity_poly.entity_id
_entity_poly.type
_entity_poly.pdbx_seq_one_letter_code
_entity_poly.pdbx_strand_id
1 'polypeptide(L)'
;MVEQAIWSKKMSNGVRRTAVSAEQARAYNCQVRPSVTDSGSRLKWTNTSHQPQTLVGDEALYVNPSDCYNVHWPVVRGGLNLHSGPGGSLSAVMADLHTIWSHALLKHLDIPLKDLKYYRCILLVPDIYNRQHVKHLVDLLLLQMGFSVVCSWLRPLSSVVFLAPPPEQWCVLGSAPEQWCVLGSTT
;
A
#
# COMPACT_ATOMS: atom_id res chain seq x y z
N MET A 1 -2.20 21.54 22.03
CA MET A 1 -3.66 21.25 22.03
C MET A 1 -3.97 19.83 22.51
N VAL A 2 -3.23 18.80 22.07
CA VAL A 2 -3.43 17.40 22.51
C VAL A 2 -3.15 17.20 24.02
N GLU A 3 -2.04 17.70 24.54
CA GLU A 3 -1.68 17.60 25.97
C GLU A 3 -2.75 18.17 26.91
N GLN A 4 -3.35 19.30 26.54
CA GLN A 4 -4.46 19.90 27.29
C GLN A 4 -5.71 19.01 27.28
N ALA A 5 -6.00 18.32 26.17
CA ALA A 5 -7.10 17.37 26.07
C ALA A 5 -6.84 16.09 26.89
N ILE A 6 -5.59 15.64 26.97
CA ILE A 6 -5.20 14.50 27.80
C ILE A 6 -5.33 14.85 29.30
N TRP A 7 -4.88 16.05 29.68
CA TRP A 7 -4.94 16.52 31.07
C TRP A 7 -6.36 16.84 31.55
N SER A 8 -7.23 17.33 30.66
CA SER A 8 -8.62 17.65 31.00
C SER A 8 -9.46 16.41 31.31
N LYS A 9 -9.10 15.24 30.77
CA LYS A 9 -9.78 13.97 31.02
C LYS A 9 -9.17 13.25 32.23
N LYS A 10 -9.95 13.11 33.30
CA LYS A 10 -9.59 12.31 34.47
C LYS A 10 -9.51 10.81 34.13
N MET A 11 -8.64 10.10 34.84
CA MET A 11 -8.57 8.64 34.80
C MET A 11 -9.80 8.01 35.47
N SER A 12 -10.01 6.71 35.30
CA SER A 12 -11.16 5.99 35.89
C SER A 12 -11.24 6.09 37.42
N ASN A 13 -10.11 6.32 38.08
CA ASN A 13 -10.03 6.57 39.53
C ASN A 13 -10.31 8.04 39.94
N GLY A 14 -10.70 8.91 39.01
CA GLY A 14 -11.00 10.32 39.26
C GLY A 14 -9.79 11.24 39.37
N VAL A 15 -8.57 10.71 39.29
CA VAL A 15 -7.31 11.47 39.37
C VAL A 15 -6.86 11.94 37.98
N ARG A 16 -6.14 13.07 37.91
CA ARG A 16 -5.56 13.55 36.64
C ARG A 16 -4.33 12.72 36.27
N ARG A 17 -4.11 12.53 34.97
CA ARG A 17 -2.93 11.82 34.46
C ARG A 17 -1.65 12.60 34.76
N THR A 18 -0.73 12.01 35.50
CA THR A 18 0.61 12.58 35.68
C THR A 18 1.39 12.45 34.37
N ALA A 19 1.89 13.57 33.84
CA ALA A 19 2.74 13.55 32.65
C ALA A 19 4.12 12.99 33.01
N VAL A 20 4.67 12.14 32.14
CA VAL A 20 6.02 11.59 32.28
C VAL A 20 6.97 12.46 31.45
N SER A 21 8.16 12.78 31.99
CA SER A 21 9.15 13.58 31.25
C SER A 21 9.78 12.76 30.13
N ALA A 22 9.65 13.24 28.90
CA ALA A 22 10.31 12.65 27.73
C ALA A 22 11.84 12.67 27.85
N GLU A 23 12.41 13.67 28.55
CA GLU A 23 13.86 13.78 28.76
C GLU A 23 14.39 12.67 29.66
N GLN A 24 13.66 12.34 30.73
CA GLN A 24 14.01 11.23 31.62
C GLN A 24 13.97 9.89 30.89
N ALA A 25 12.92 9.64 30.10
CA ALA A 25 12.81 8.44 29.29
C ALA A 25 13.92 8.37 28.23
N ARG A 26 14.27 9.49 27.59
CA ARG A 26 15.37 9.57 26.61
C ARG A 26 16.71 9.27 27.25
N ALA A 27 17.00 9.86 28.41
CA ALA A 27 18.25 9.63 29.14
C ALA A 27 18.42 8.14 29.49
N TYR A 28 17.33 7.47 29.91
CA TYR A 28 17.32 6.03 30.14
C TYR A 28 17.50 5.24 28.84
N ASN A 29 16.70 5.52 27.80
CA ASN A 29 16.74 4.78 26.53
C ASN A 29 18.10 4.87 25.82
N CYS A 30 18.83 5.99 25.95
CA CYS A 30 20.17 6.15 25.39
C CYS A 30 21.24 5.28 26.08
N GLN A 31 20.97 4.78 27.29
CA GLN A 31 21.88 3.87 28.01
C GLN A 31 21.59 2.40 27.66
N VAL A 32 20.40 2.09 27.15
CA VAL A 32 20.01 0.72 26.79
C VAL A 32 20.70 0.29 25.50
N ARG A 33 21.41 -0.83 25.55
CA ARG A 33 21.99 -1.47 24.36
C ARG A 33 21.11 -2.63 23.92
N PRO A 34 20.88 -2.82 22.61
CA PRO A 34 20.11 -3.94 22.11
C PRO A 34 20.84 -5.26 22.42
N SER A 35 20.11 -6.24 22.95
CA SER A 35 20.62 -7.60 23.12
C SER A 35 20.31 -8.43 21.87
N VAL A 36 21.31 -9.13 21.35
CA VAL A 36 21.15 -10.03 20.21
C VAL A 36 20.51 -11.34 20.71
N THR A 37 19.23 -11.53 20.40
CA THR A 37 18.48 -12.74 20.80
C THR A 37 18.68 -13.90 19.81
N ASP A 38 18.94 -13.60 18.53
CA ASP A 38 19.13 -14.58 17.48
C ASP A 38 20.38 -14.24 16.65
N SER A 39 21.12 -15.26 16.23
CA SER A 39 22.39 -15.20 15.48
C SER A 39 22.28 -14.58 14.09
N GLY A 40 21.07 -14.32 13.60
CA GLY A 40 20.84 -13.59 12.36
C GLY A 40 19.41 -13.07 12.26
N SER A 41 19.22 -11.91 11.66
CA SER A 41 17.86 -11.47 11.31
C SER A 41 17.25 -12.46 10.33
N ARG A 42 16.02 -12.92 10.62
CA ARG A 42 15.24 -13.76 9.68
C ARG A 42 14.94 -13.05 8.34
N LEU A 43 15.12 -11.74 8.31
CA LEU A 43 14.99 -10.92 7.12
C LEU A 43 16.24 -11.05 6.25
N LYS A 44 16.03 -11.40 4.98
CA LYS A 44 17.08 -11.46 3.96
C LYS A 44 16.73 -10.46 2.87
N TRP A 45 17.75 -9.80 2.33
CA TRP A 45 17.59 -8.96 1.15
C TRP A 45 17.14 -9.80 -0.05
N THR A 46 16.25 -9.25 -0.86
CA THR A 46 15.82 -9.80 -2.14
C THR A 46 17.03 -10.00 -3.03
N ASN A 47 17.15 -11.19 -3.63
CA ASN A 47 18.26 -11.47 -4.53
C ASN A 47 18.05 -10.76 -5.88
N THR A 48 18.77 -9.67 -6.09
CA THR A 48 18.76 -8.84 -7.30
C THR A 48 19.81 -9.26 -8.34
N SER A 49 20.47 -10.43 -8.19
CA SER A 49 21.54 -10.89 -9.11
C SER A 49 21.09 -11.00 -10.56
N HIS A 50 19.81 -11.28 -10.80
CA HIS A 50 19.24 -11.39 -12.15
C HIS A 50 18.86 -10.04 -12.77
N GLN A 51 19.08 -8.92 -12.06
CA GLN A 51 18.69 -7.56 -12.45
C GLN A 51 17.28 -7.50 -13.05
N PRO A 52 16.25 -7.97 -12.30
CA PRO A 52 14.87 -7.86 -12.77
C PRO A 52 14.55 -6.40 -13.08
N GLN A 53 13.86 -6.15 -14.19
CA GLN A 53 13.49 -4.78 -14.59
C GLN A 53 12.54 -4.13 -13.58
N THR A 54 11.64 -4.91 -13.00
CA THR A 54 10.71 -4.47 -11.96
C THR A 54 10.56 -5.50 -10.86
N LEU A 55 10.37 -5.00 -9.63
CA LEU A 55 10.07 -5.80 -8.43
C LEU A 55 8.82 -5.21 -7.78
N VAL A 56 7.97 -6.06 -7.21
CA VAL A 56 6.65 -5.67 -6.70
C VAL A 56 6.42 -6.23 -5.30
N GLY A 57 5.79 -5.44 -4.43
CA GLY A 57 5.33 -5.88 -3.11
C GLY A 57 6.48 -6.12 -2.14
N ASP A 58 6.45 -7.24 -1.40
CA ASP A 58 7.47 -7.56 -0.39
C ASP A 58 8.88 -7.62 -0.98
N GLU A 59 9.03 -8.15 -2.19
CA GLU A 59 10.33 -8.22 -2.87
C GLU A 59 10.92 -6.84 -3.12
N ALA A 60 10.07 -5.83 -3.37
CA ALA A 60 10.49 -4.44 -3.51
C ALA A 60 10.89 -3.80 -2.17
N LEU A 61 10.26 -4.19 -1.06
CA LEU A 61 10.58 -3.66 0.28
C LEU A 61 11.92 -4.19 0.81
N TYR A 62 12.29 -5.41 0.42
CA TYR A 62 13.52 -6.06 0.84
C TYR A 62 14.66 -5.89 -0.17
N VAL A 63 14.63 -4.91 -1.07
CA VAL A 63 15.80 -4.59 -1.91
C VAL A 63 16.86 -3.87 -1.08
N ASN A 64 18.13 -4.19 -1.37
CA ASN A 64 19.26 -3.54 -0.71
C ASN A 64 19.32 -2.07 -1.15
N PRO A 65 19.41 -1.10 -0.22
CA PRO A 65 19.51 0.32 -0.56
C PRO A 65 20.77 0.69 -1.39
N SER A 66 21.74 -0.23 -1.49
CA SER A 66 22.94 -0.06 -2.33
C SER A 66 22.71 -0.40 -3.80
N ASP A 67 21.59 -1.05 -4.15
CA ASP A 67 21.27 -1.45 -5.52
C ASP A 67 20.66 -0.29 -6.32
N CYS A 68 20.77 -0.33 -7.66
CA CYS A 68 20.32 0.74 -8.56
C CYS A 68 18.81 0.70 -8.87
N TYR A 69 17.97 0.67 -7.84
CA TYR A 69 16.51 0.64 -7.98
C TYR A 69 15.85 1.89 -7.38
N ASN A 70 14.84 2.43 -8.08
CA ASN A 70 14.02 3.52 -7.57
C ASN A 70 12.71 2.99 -7.02
N VAL A 71 12.42 3.34 -5.76
CA VAL A 71 11.19 2.94 -5.06
C VAL A 71 10.05 3.90 -5.38
N HIS A 72 8.98 3.38 -5.97
CA HIS A 72 7.77 4.14 -6.28
C HIS A 72 6.58 3.62 -5.46
N TRP A 73 5.84 4.59 -4.91
CA TRP A 73 4.59 4.38 -4.18
C TRP A 73 3.45 5.00 -4.99
N PRO A 74 2.69 4.23 -5.80
CA PRO A 74 1.72 4.81 -6.73
C PRO A 74 0.52 5.47 -6.03
N VAL A 75 0.20 5.03 -4.80
CA VAL A 75 -0.89 5.60 -3.99
C VAL A 75 -0.34 6.05 -2.64
N VAL A 76 -0.58 7.31 -2.29
CA VAL A 76 -0.19 7.91 -1.01
C VAL A 76 -1.39 8.64 -0.45
N ARG A 77 -1.73 8.38 0.84
CA ARG A 77 -2.86 9.02 1.54
C ARG A 77 -4.21 8.89 0.81
N GLY A 78 -4.42 7.78 0.09
CA GLY A 78 -5.65 7.52 -0.65
C GLY A 78 -5.77 8.25 -2.00
N GLY A 79 -4.74 8.99 -2.44
CA GLY A 79 -4.68 9.60 -3.76
C GLY A 79 -3.49 9.07 -4.57
N LEU A 80 -3.50 9.31 -5.88
CA LEU A 80 -2.37 9.01 -6.75
C LEU A 80 -1.17 9.90 -6.38
N ASN A 81 0.02 9.32 -6.29
CA ASN A 81 1.23 10.02 -5.91
C ASN A 81 1.87 10.73 -7.12
N LEU A 82 1.39 11.93 -7.42
CA LEU A 82 1.91 12.74 -8.52
C LEU A 82 3.03 13.67 -8.04
N HIS A 83 4.20 13.60 -8.66
CA HIS A 83 5.35 14.44 -8.34
C HIS A 83 6.27 14.65 -9.55
N SER A 84 7.17 15.62 -9.46
CA SER A 84 8.11 15.95 -10.55
C SER A 84 9.31 15.00 -10.65
N GLY A 85 9.52 14.14 -9.65
CA GLY A 85 10.57 13.11 -9.66
C GLY A 85 10.26 11.89 -10.56
N PRO A 86 11.20 10.93 -10.66
CA PRO A 86 11.00 9.69 -11.42
C PRO A 86 9.80 8.90 -10.88
N GLY A 87 8.93 8.42 -11.78
CA GLY A 87 7.72 7.69 -11.39
C GLY A 87 6.51 8.58 -11.00
N GLY A 88 6.66 9.90 -10.94
CA GLY A 88 5.59 10.79 -10.47
C GLY A 88 4.63 11.32 -11.54
N SER A 89 4.81 10.96 -12.81
CA SER A 89 3.87 11.35 -13.88
C SER A 89 2.61 10.48 -13.82
N LEU A 90 1.46 11.00 -14.27
CA LEU A 90 0.21 10.24 -14.25
C LEU A 90 0.33 8.93 -15.03
N SER A 91 1.00 8.95 -16.18
CA SER A 91 1.22 7.73 -16.97
C SER A 91 2.15 6.73 -16.29
N ALA A 92 3.17 7.21 -15.56
CA ALA A 92 4.09 6.33 -14.83
C ALA A 92 3.37 5.67 -13.65
N VAL A 93 2.61 6.44 -12.86
CA VAL A 93 1.79 5.92 -11.76
C VAL A 93 0.78 4.88 -12.25
N MET A 94 0.15 5.11 -13.41
CA MET A 94 -0.76 4.15 -14.02
C MET A 94 -0.03 2.87 -14.47
N ALA A 95 1.14 2.98 -15.07
CA ALA A 95 1.95 1.82 -15.46
C ALA A 95 2.42 1.00 -14.23
N ASP A 96 2.79 1.69 -13.15
CA ASP A 96 3.17 1.05 -11.89
C ASP A 96 1.96 0.31 -11.29
N LEU A 97 0.78 0.94 -11.23
CA LEU A 97 -0.46 0.30 -10.77
C LEU A 97 -0.83 -0.93 -11.59
N HIS A 98 -0.74 -0.83 -12.92
CA HIS A 98 -0.98 -1.97 -13.82
C HIS A 98 -0.04 -3.12 -13.50
N THR A 99 1.26 -2.84 -13.31
CA THR A 99 2.29 -3.84 -12.97
C THR A 99 2.03 -4.47 -11.61
N ILE A 100 1.68 -3.69 -10.59
CA ILE A 100 1.33 -4.20 -9.25
C ILE A 100 0.15 -5.16 -9.37
N TRP A 101 -0.95 -4.72 -9.97
CA TRP A 101 -2.18 -5.50 -10.02
C TRP A 101 -2.01 -6.76 -10.86
N SER A 102 -1.31 -6.67 -11.98
CA SER A 102 -0.99 -7.82 -12.82
C SER A 102 -0.16 -8.86 -12.06
N HIS A 103 0.86 -8.40 -11.33
CA HIS A 103 1.70 -9.28 -10.53
C HIS A 103 0.92 -9.90 -9.38
N ALA A 104 0.05 -9.14 -8.70
CA ALA A 104 -0.76 -9.63 -7.59
C ALA A 104 -1.80 -10.67 -8.05
N LEU A 105 -2.46 -10.43 -9.19
CA LEU A 105 -3.42 -11.36 -9.79
C LEU A 105 -2.75 -12.68 -10.15
N LEU A 106 -1.57 -12.62 -10.77
CA LEU A 106 -0.85 -13.83 -11.16
C LEU A 106 -0.26 -14.57 -9.95
N LYS A 107 0.38 -13.87 -9.01
CA LYS A 107 1.12 -14.49 -7.91
C LYS A 107 0.24 -14.94 -6.76
N HIS A 108 -0.79 -14.19 -6.41
CA HIS A 108 -1.63 -14.49 -5.24
C HIS A 108 -2.93 -15.20 -5.61
N LEU A 109 -3.49 -14.91 -6.79
CA LEU A 109 -4.77 -15.47 -7.22
C LEU A 109 -4.62 -16.55 -8.30
N ASP A 110 -3.41 -16.72 -8.85
CA ASP A 110 -3.09 -17.67 -9.94
C ASP A 110 -3.99 -17.49 -11.18
N ILE A 111 -4.41 -16.23 -11.43
CA ILE A 111 -5.27 -15.88 -12.56
C ILE A 111 -4.40 -15.28 -13.67
N PRO A 112 -4.31 -15.93 -14.85
CA PRO A 112 -3.59 -15.35 -15.97
C PRO A 112 -4.37 -14.17 -16.56
N LEU A 113 -3.65 -13.13 -17.00
CA LEU A 113 -4.25 -11.90 -17.56
C LEU A 113 -5.22 -12.16 -18.72
N LYS A 114 -5.04 -13.27 -19.46
CA LYS A 114 -5.89 -13.68 -20.58
C LYS A 114 -7.31 -14.06 -20.17
N ASP A 115 -7.47 -14.53 -18.93
CA ASP A 115 -8.75 -15.01 -18.41
C ASP A 115 -9.52 -13.91 -17.68
N LEU A 116 -8.93 -12.72 -17.49
CA LEU A 116 -9.58 -11.57 -16.86
C LEU A 116 -10.86 -11.13 -17.56
N LYS A 117 -11.03 -11.47 -18.84
CA LYS A 117 -12.27 -11.28 -19.60
C LYS A 117 -13.47 -12.03 -19.02
N TYR A 118 -13.25 -13.08 -18.24
CA TYR A 118 -14.32 -13.83 -17.55
C TYR A 118 -14.59 -13.28 -16.14
N TYR A 119 -13.72 -12.42 -15.62
CA TYR A 119 -13.83 -11.88 -14.28
C TYR A 119 -14.43 -10.47 -14.30
N ARG A 120 -15.11 -10.15 -13.19
CA ARG A 120 -15.62 -8.81 -12.89
C ARG A 120 -14.80 -8.24 -11.74
N CYS A 121 -14.49 -6.95 -11.83
CA CYS A 121 -13.69 -6.24 -10.85
C CYS A 121 -14.55 -5.23 -10.09
N ILE A 122 -14.47 -5.25 -8.76
CA ILE A 122 -14.91 -4.10 -7.94
C ILE A 122 -13.69 -3.24 -7.65
N LEU A 123 -13.74 -1.98 -8.09
CA LEU A 123 -12.77 -0.95 -7.73
C LEU A 123 -13.28 -0.18 -6.50
N LEU A 124 -12.56 -0.25 -5.39
CA LEU A 124 -12.90 0.54 -4.21
C LEU A 124 -12.28 1.94 -4.31
N VAL A 125 -13.14 2.95 -4.35
CA VAL A 125 -12.76 4.36 -4.46
C VAL A 125 -12.94 5.06 -3.09
N PRO A 126 -11.97 5.87 -2.64
CA PRO A 126 -12.12 6.68 -1.43
C PRO A 126 -13.30 7.66 -1.53
N ASP A 127 -13.80 8.12 -0.39
CA ASP A 127 -14.97 9.02 -0.31
C ASP A 127 -14.74 10.35 -1.06
N ILE A 128 -13.56 10.93 -0.89
CA ILE A 128 -13.10 12.10 -1.64
C ILE A 128 -12.16 11.62 -2.74
N TYR A 129 -12.62 11.70 -4.00
CA TYR A 129 -11.84 11.25 -5.16
C TYR A 129 -11.85 12.29 -6.29
N ASN A 130 -10.76 12.31 -7.07
CA ASN A 130 -10.70 13.06 -8.32
C ASN A 130 -11.33 12.24 -9.45
N ARG A 131 -12.37 12.77 -10.09
CA ARG A 131 -13.07 12.12 -11.22
C ARG A 131 -12.13 11.75 -12.36
N GLN A 132 -11.13 12.59 -12.64
CA GLN A 132 -10.14 12.31 -13.69
C GLN A 132 -9.32 11.06 -13.34
N HIS A 133 -8.84 10.95 -12.11
CA HIS A 133 -8.05 9.79 -11.69
C HIS A 133 -8.86 8.50 -11.73
N VAL A 134 -10.11 8.54 -11.26
CA VAL A 134 -11.01 7.37 -11.32
C VAL A 134 -11.28 6.95 -12.76
N LYS A 135 -11.48 7.91 -13.68
CA LYS A 135 -11.63 7.60 -15.10
C LYS A 135 -10.42 6.85 -15.64
N HIS A 136 -9.20 7.34 -15.39
CA HIS A 136 -7.98 6.67 -15.84
C HIS A 136 -7.82 5.27 -15.22
N LEU A 137 -8.20 5.08 -13.95
CA LEU A 137 -8.15 3.77 -13.30
C LEU A 137 -9.16 2.78 -13.92
N VAL A 138 -10.38 3.24 -14.23
CA VAL A 138 -11.39 2.42 -14.91
C VAL A 138 -10.95 2.08 -16.33
N ASP A 139 -10.40 3.07 -17.06
CA ASP A 139 -9.84 2.85 -18.40
C ASP A 139 -8.69 1.84 -18.36
N LEU A 140 -7.81 1.89 -17.34
CA LEU A 140 -6.74 0.91 -17.14
C LEU A 140 -7.30 -0.50 -16.88
N LEU A 141 -8.29 -0.64 -16.00
CA LEU A 141 -8.89 -1.95 -15.66
C LEU A 141 -9.59 -2.58 -16.87
N LEU A 142 -10.34 -1.80 -17.64
CA LEU A 142 -11.11 -2.29 -18.77
C LEU A 142 -10.23 -2.49 -20.02
N LEU A 143 -9.41 -1.51 -20.38
CA LEU A 143 -8.68 -1.50 -21.65
C LEU A 143 -7.31 -2.18 -21.56
N GLN A 144 -6.58 -2.01 -20.45
CA GLN A 144 -5.24 -2.59 -20.34
C GLN A 144 -5.28 -4.01 -19.74
N MET A 145 -6.02 -4.21 -18.64
CA MET A 145 -6.10 -5.53 -18.00
C MET A 145 -7.19 -6.43 -18.60
N GLY A 146 -8.20 -5.88 -19.28
CA GLY A 146 -9.21 -6.67 -19.99
C GLY A 146 -10.32 -7.25 -19.10
N PHE A 147 -10.64 -6.61 -17.98
CA PHE A 147 -11.82 -7.00 -17.18
C PHE A 147 -13.12 -6.76 -17.94
N SER A 148 -14.10 -7.66 -17.77
CA SER A 148 -15.40 -7.55 -18.44
C SER A 148 -16.28 -6.42 -17.92
N VAL A 149 -16.29 -6.24 -16.60
CA VAL A 149 -17.10 -5.22 -15.90
C VAL A 149 -16.29 -4.66 -14.76
N VAL A 150 -16.29 -3.34 -14.62
CA VAL A 150 -15.71 -2.63 -13.49
C VAL A 150 -16.82 -1.84 -12.80
N CYS A 151 -17.07 -2.16 -11.52
CA CYS A 151 -17.97 -1.38 -10.68
C CYS A 151 -17.15 -0.59 -9.65
N SER A 152 -17.29 0.73 -9.65
CA SER A 152 -16.67 1.58 -8.62
C SER A 152 -17.61 1.70 -7.41
N TRP A 153 -17.09 1.35 -6.23
CA TRP A 153 -17.83 1.45 -4.97
C TRP A 153 -17.12 2.40 -4.01
N LEU A 154 -17.90 3.22 -3.31
CA LEU A 154 -17.36 4.10 -2.27
C LEU A 154 -16.96 3.25 -1.05
N ARG A 155 -15.73 3.47 -0.55
CA ARG A 155 -15.19 2.74 0.63
C ARG A 155 -16.12 2.66 1.85
N PRO A 156 -16.82 3.72 2.31
CA PRO A 156 -17.71 3.61 3.46
C PRO A 156 -18.89 2.66 3.24
N LEU A 157 -19.35 2.45 1.99
CA LEU A 157 -20.40 1.49 1.66
C LEU A 157 -19.86 0.06 1.62
N SER A 158 -18.60 -0.13 1.22
CA SER A 158 -17.96 -1.44 1.16
C SER A 158 -17.70 -2.05 2.54
N SER A 159 -17.24 -1.25 3.52
CA SER A 159 -17.01 -1.71 4.91
C SER A 159 -18.25 -2.31 5.57
N VAL A 160 -19.45 -1.92 5.12
CA VAL A 160 -20.74 -2.39 5.62
C VAL A 160 -21.22 -3.65 4.90
N VAL A 161 -20.87 -3.81 3.61
CA VAL A 161 -21.37 -4.90 2.75
C VAL A 161 -20.52 -6.19 2.85
N PHE A 162 -19.24 -6.09 3.27
CA PHE A 162 -18.34 -7.26 3.39
C PHE A 162 -18.67 -8.27 4.49
N LEU A 163 -19.79 -8.10 5.22
CA LEU A 163 -20.30 -9.13 6.15
C LEU A 163 -21.05 -10.28 5.46
N ALA A 164 -21.26 -10.21 4.13
CA ALA A 164 -21.86 -11.29 3.36
C ALA A 164 -20.97 -11.67 2.16
N PRO A 165 -20.52 -12.94 2.03
CA PRO A 165 -19.73 -13.36 0.88
C PRO A 165 -20.63 -13.39 -0.37
N PRO A 166 -20.24 -12.75 -1.49
CA PRO A 166 -20.99 -12.87 -2.73
C PRO A 166 -20.88 -14.31 -3.30
N PRO A 167 -21.92 -14.81 -3.98
CA PRO A 167 -21.98 -16.20 -4.48
C PRO A 167 -21.19 -16.45 -5.78
N GLU A 168 -20.46 -15.46 -6.30
CA GLU A 168 -19.73 -15.57 -7.58
C GLU A 168 -18.28 -15.10 -7.40
N GLN A 169 -17.40 -15.47 -8.35
CA GLN A 169 -15.97 -15.12 -8.37
C GLN A 169 -15.72 -13.61 -8.59
N TRP A 170 -15.74 -12.83 -7.52
CA TRP A 170 -15.55 -11.38 -7.56
C TRP A 170 -14.17 -11.03 -7.01
N CYS A 171 -13.36 -10.33 -7.81
CA CYS A 171 -12.08 -9.80 -7.35
C CYS A 171 -12.27 -8.38 -6.83
N VAL A 172 -11.78 -8.14 -5.61
CA VAL A 172 -11.88 -6.85 -4.93
C VAL A 172 -10.51 -6.22 -4.97
N LEU A 173 -10.35 -5.21 -5.84
CA LEU A 173 -9.13 -4.43 -5.90
C LEU A 173 -9.31 -3.19 -5.02
N GLY A 174 -8.76 -3.28 -3.81
CA GLY A 174 -8.70 -2.20 -2.85
C GLY A 174 -7.31 -1.59 -2.77
N SER A 175 -7.21 -0.27 -2.89
CA SER A 175 -5.99 0.46 -2.56
C SER A 175 -5.76 0.45 -1.05
N ALA A 176 -5.16 -0.59 -0.48
CA ALA A 176 -4.63 -0.52 0.87
C ALA A 176 -3.59 0.63 0.92
N PRO A 177 -3.70 1.58 1.88
CA PRO A 177 -2.96 2.84 1.81
C PRO A 177 -1.44 2.71 1.98
N GLU A 178 -0.89 1.54 2.34
CA GLU A 178 0.49 1.44 2.84
C GLU A 178 1.29 0.21 2.40
N GLN A 179 0.80 -0.66 1.52
CA GLN A 179 1.40 -1.99 1.34
C GLN A 179 1.93 -2.36 -0.05
N TRP A 180 1.80 -1.49 -1.06
CA TRP A 180 2.12 -1.85 -2.43
C TRP A 180 3.12 -0.89 -3.06
N CYS A 181 4.28 -1.42 -3.42
CA CYS A 181 5.46 -0.72 -3.93
C CYS A 181 5.89 -1.34 -5.25
N VAL A 182 6.38 -0.52 -6.18
CA VAL A 182 7.08 -0.99 -7.40
C VAL A 182 8.49 -0.40 -7.40
N LEU A 183 9.46 -1.23 -7.78
CA LEU A 183 10.79 -0.76 -8.17
C LEU A 183 10.91 -0.75 -9.68
N GLY A 184 11.45 0.34 -10.23
CA GLY A 184 11.88 0.41 -11.63
C GLY A 184 13.40 0.53 -11.72
N SER A 185 14.01 -0.25 -12.63
CA SER A 185 15.42 -0.09 -12.99
C SER A 185 15.62 1.18 -13.83
N THR A 186 16.56 2.04 -13.46
CA THR A 186 17.04 3.13 -14.33
C THR A 186 18.05 2.56 -15.31
N THR A 187 17.66 2.45 -16.59
CA THR A 187 18.60 2.34 -17.71
C THR A 187 18.48 3.57 -18.59
#